data_AF-A0A841BDW9-F1
#
_entry.id   AF-A0A841BDW9-F1
#
_cell.length_a   1.000
_cell.length_b   1.000
_cell.length_c   1.000
_cell.angle_alpha   90.00
_cell.angle_beta   90.00
_cell.angle_gamma   90.00
#
_symmetry.space_group_name_H-M   'P 1'
#
loop_
_entity.id
_entity.type
_entity.pdbx_description
1 polymer ?
#
loop_
_entity_poly.entity_id
_entity_poly.type
_entity_poly.pdbx_seq_one_letter_code
_entity_poly.pdbx_strand_id
1 'polypeptide(L)'
;MDDRRARELREIELAVAPTPELFEIERAVAPTLDMGLDDWVPVDTLIWNAIQVVPEDSDRFAGFFATVLGYLLREGLMIVGDMGDTGFEPWTSSIEDTVERVIRDCKAVDWSPQGSLCWLSNTPKGDQRAQ
;
A
#
# COMPACT_ATOMS: atom_id res chain seq x y z
N MET A 1 -36.02 -23.87 6.34
CA MET A 1 -34.58 -23.55 6.22
C MET A 1 -34.01 -23.75 7.61
N ASP A 2 -33.09 -24.69 7.78
CA ASP A 2 -32.64 -25.16 9.10
C ASP A 2 -31.73 -24.12 9.78
N ASP A 3 -32.08 -23.74 11.01
CA ASP A 3 -31.47 -22.66 11.81
C ASP A 3 -29.98 -22.96 12.10
N ARG A 4 -29.64 -24.26 12.16
CA ARG A 4 -28.27 -24.73 12.31
C ARG A 4 -27.40 -24.43 11.08
N ARG A 5 -27.94 -24.62 9.88
CA ARG A 5 -27.22 -24.34 8.62
C ARG A 5 -27.02 -22.84 8.41
N ALA A 6 -27.97 -22.02 8.83
CA ALA A 6 -27.84 -20.57 8.81
C ALA A 6 -26.75 -20.07 9.78
N ARG A 7 -26.61 -20.70 10.95
CA ARG A 7 -25.56 -20.40 11.91
C ARG A 7 -24.17 -20.83 11.45
N GLU A 8 -24.03 -22.03 10.91
CA GLU A 8 -22.76 -22.52 10.33
C GLU A 8 -22.30 -21.64 9.16
N LEU A 9 -23.22 -21.21 8.29
CA LEU A 9 -22.88 -20.29 7.19
C LEU A 9 -22.41 -18.93 7.71
N ARG A 10 -23.04 -18.38 8.75
CA ARG A 10 -22.60 -17.12 9.37
C ARG A 10 -21.23 -17.24 10.05
N GLU A 11 -20.96 -18.36 10.72
CA GLU A 11 -19.66 -18.61 11.37
C GLU A 11 -18.53 -18.74 10.33
N ILE A 12 -18.80 -19.36 9.17
CA ILE A 12 -17.88 -19.39 8.03
C ILE A 12 -17.70 -18.00 7.43
N GLU A 13 -18.78 -17.25 7.22
CA GLU A 13 -18.75 -15.89 6.65
C GLU A 13 -17.97 -14.91 7.55
N LEU A 14 -18.12 -15.01 8.88
CA LEU A 14 -17.33 -14.28 9.87
C LEU A 14 -15.85 -14.69 9.90
N ALA A 15 -15.53 -15.95 9.62
CA ALA A 15 -14.15 -16.44 9.59
C ALA A 15 -13.40 -16.05 8.31
N VAL A 16 -14.11 -15.72 7.23
CA VAL A 16 -13.54 -15.32 5.93
C VAL A 16 -13.65 -13.81 5.69
N ALA A 17 -14.44 -13.08 6.50
CA ALA A 17 -14.49 -11.63 6.47
C ALA A 17 -13.09 -11.05 6.73
N PRO A 18 -12.61 -10.11 5.90
CA PRO A 18 -11.35 -9.43 6.16
C PRO A 18 -11.39 -8.80 7.55
N THR A 19 -10.26 -8.86 8.27
CA THR A 19 -10.13 -8.10 9.51
C THR A 19 -10.31 -6.61 9.21
N PRO A 20 -10.79 -5.80 10.18
CA PRO A 20 -10.91 -4.35 9.99
C PRO A 20 -9.63 -3.69 9.47
N GLU A 21 -8.47 -4.21 9.89
CA GLU A 21 -7.15 -3.77 9.45
C GLU A 21 -6.88 -4.06 7.96
N LEU A 22 -7.30 -5.21 7.44
CA LEU A 22 -7.20 -5.52 6.01
C LEU A 22 -8.09 -4.59 5.18
N PHE A 23 -9.29 -4.26 5.66
CA PHE A 23 -10.14 -3.28 5.00
C PHE A 23 -9.51 -1.88 4.96
N GLU A 24 -8.86 -1.44 6.04
CA GLU A 24 -8.13 -0.17 6.07
C GLU A 24 -6.97 -0.17 5.06
N ILE A 25 -6.17 -1.23 5.02
CA ILE A 25 -5.05 -1.37 4.07
C ILE A 25 -5.57 -1.32 2.62
N GLU A 26 -6.59 -2.11 2.30
CA GLU A 26 -7.17 -2.17 0.95
C GLU A 26 -7.69 -0.81 0.47
N ARG A 27 -8.22 0.02 1.38
CA ARG A 27 -8.68 1.38 1.05
C ARG A 27 -7.54 2.32 0.61
N ALA A 28 -6.30 2.07 1.04
CA ALA A 28 -5.13 2.81 0.56
C ALA A 28 -4.45 2.13 -0.64
N VAL A 29 -4.47 0.78 -0.69
CA VAL A 29 -3.87 -0.02 -1.76
C VAL A 29 -4.61 0.15 -3.08
N ALA A 30 -5.93 -0.04 -3.10
CA ALA A 30 -6.71 -0.05 -4.34
C ALA A 30 -6.52 1.22 -5.21
N PRO A 31 -6.67 2.45 -4.68
CA PRO A 31 -6.42 3.65 -5.48
C PRO A 31 -4.95 3.83 -5.87
N THR A 32 -4.00 3.26 -5.11
CA THR A 32 -2.58 3.32 -5.48
C THR A 32 -2.29 2.42 -6.68
N LEU A 33 -2.87 1.21 -6.71
CA LEU A 33 -2.72 0.29 -7.83
C LEU A 33 -3.42 0.77 -9.10
N ASP A 34 -4.60 1.39 -8.96
CA ASP A 34 -5.36 1.98 -10.06
C ASP A 34 -4.55 3.08 -10.76
N MET A 35 -3.96 4.00 -10.00
CA MET A 35 -3.04 5.02 -10.53
C MET A 35 -1.82 4.41 -11.21
N GLY A 36 -1.35 3.25 -10.74
CA GLY A 36 -0.22 2.52 -11.31
C GLY A 36 -0.50 1.83 -12.64
N LEU A 37 -1.76 1.79 -13.11
CA LEU A 37 -2.11 1.25 -14.43
C LEU A 37 -1.66 2.16 -15.58
N ASP A 38 -1.62 3.47 -15.33
CA ASP A 38 -1.32 4.47 -16.35
C ASP A 38 0.16 4.90 -16.34
N ASP A 39 0.76 5.05 -15.16
CA ASP A 39 2.15 5.52 -15.00
C ASP A 39 2.78 5.08 -13.67
N TRP A 40 4.06 5.39 -13.47
CA TRP A 40 4.72 5.25 -12.18
C TRP A 40 4.14 6.23 -11.15
N VAL A 41 3.97 5.75 -9.93
CA VAL A 41 3.26 6.45 -8.86
C VAL A 41 4.27 7.10 -7.92
N PRO A 42 4.29 8.43 -7.74
CA PRO A 42 5.15 9.05 -6.75
C PRO A 42 4.70 8.64 -5.34
N VAL A 43 5.63 8.57 -4.38
CA VAL A 43 5.29 8.22 -3.00
C VAL A 43 4.25 9.16 -2.38
N ASP A 44 4.16 10.42 -2.84
CA ASP A 44 3.11 11.38 -2.49
C ASP A 44 1.70 10.81 -2.66
N THR A 45 1.45 10.02 -3.72
CA THR A 45 0.13 9.43 -3.96
C THR A 45 -0.19 8.36 -2.92
N LEU A 46 0.78 7.53 -2.54
CA LEU A 46 0.58 6.54 -1.48
C LEU A 46 0.35 7.22 -0.12
N ILE A 47 1.09 8.30 0.17
CA ILE A 47 0.88 9.13 1.37
C ILE A 47 -0.55 9.68 1.37
N TRP A 48 -0.97 10.32 0.28
CA TRP A 48 -2.32 10.87 0.13
C TRP A 48 -3.40 9.81 0.36
N ASN A 49 -3.27 8.64 -0.26
CA ASN A 49 -4.22 7.54 -0.11
C ASN A 49 -4.24 6.99 1.32
N ALA A 50 -3.09 6.92 2.00
CA ALA A 50 -3.02 6.54 3.40
C ALA A 50 -3.72 7.57 4.31
N ILE A 51 -3.59 8.87 4.03
CA ILE A 51 -4.25 9.95 4.77
C ILE A 51 -5.78 9.85 4.70
N GLN A 52 -6.33 9.34 3.58
CA GLN A 52 -7.78 9.11 3.45
C GLN A 52 -8.32 8.01 4.40
N VAL A 53 -7.44 7.27 5.06
CA VAL A 53 -7.77 6.18 5.99
C VAL A 53 -7.38 6.55 7.42
N VAL A 54 -6.14 7.00 7.62
CA VAL A 54 -5.61 7.43 8.92
C VAL A 54 -5.08 8.86 8.79
N PRO A 55 -5.59 9.85 9.55
CA PRO A 55 -5.09 11.22 9.49
C PRO A 55 -3.58 11.30 9.74
N GLU A 56 -2.90 12.18 9.00
CA GLU A 56 -1.43 12.35 9.07
C GLU A 56 -0.93 12.71 10.48
N ASP A 57 -1.71 13.51 11.22
CA ASP A 57 -1.42 13.95 12.59
C ASP A 57 -1.68 12.86 13.65
N SER A 58 -2.14 11.67 13.23
CA SER A 58 -2.33 10.54 14.11
C SER A 58 -1.01 9.83 14.42
N ASP A 59 -0.81 9.45 15.69
CA ASP A 59 0.29 8.58 16.13
C ASP A 59 0.33 7.22 15.38
N ARG A 60 -0.78 6.81 14.75
CA ARG A 60 -0.88 5.59 13.95
C ARG A 60 -0.37 5.75 12.52
N PHE A 61 -0.26 6.98 12.00
CA PHE A 61 -0.08 7.21 10.56
C PHE A 61 1.19 6.56 10.02
N ALA A 62 2.33 6.81 10.65
CA ALA A 62 3.61 6.24 10.21
C ALA A 62 3.60 4.70 10.20
N GLY A 63 2.97 4.08 11.20
CA GLY A 63 2.82 2.64 11.27
C GLY A 63 1.86 2.09 10.22
N PHE A 64 0.74 2.77 9.99
CA PHE A 64 -0.23 2.39 8.97
C PHE A 64 0.38 2.49 7.56
N PHE A 65 1.06 3.60 7.24
CA PHE A 65 1.77 3.77 5.97
C PHE A 65 2.80 2.64 5.76
N ALA A 66 3.59 2.30 6.79
CA ALA A 66 4.54 1.19 6.75
C ALA A 66 3.87 -0.14 6.41
N THR A 67 2.71 -0.41 7.02
CA THR A 67 1.92 -1.61 6.76
C THR A 67 1.40 -1.65 5.32
N VAL A 68 0.89 -0.54 4.80
CA VAL A 68 0.38 -0.45 3.41
C VAL A 68 1.52 -0.67 2.41
N LEU A 69 2.64 0.07 2.55
CA LEU A 69 3.80 -0.10 1.68
C LEU A 69 4.37 -1.52 1.77
N GLY A 70 4.52 -2.03 2.99
CA GLY A 70 4.98 -3.39 3.22
C GLY A 70 4.05 -4.45 2.61
N TYR A 71 2.73 -4.23 2.63
CA TYR A 71 1.77 -5.11 1.98
C TYR A 71 1.97 -5.11 0.45
N LEU A 72 2.03 -3.92 -0.18
CA LEU A 72 2.26 -3.79 -1.63
C LEU A 72 3.53 -4.53 -2.08
N LEU A 73 4.61 -4.43 -1.31
CA LEU A 73 5.89 -5.05 -1.62
C LEU A 73 5.90 -6.57 -1.35
N ARG A 74 5.42 -7.01 -0.18
CA ARG A 74 5.42 -8.44 0.19
C ARG A 74 4.49 -9.27 -0.68
N GLU A 75 3.36 -8.69 -1.05
CA GLU A 75 2.46 -9.31 -2.02
C GLU A 75 2.98 -9.20 -3.45
N GLY A 76 4.09 -8.51 -3.71
CA GLY A 76 4.66 -8.34 -5.04
C GLY A 76 3.70 -7.61 -5.98
N LEU A 77 2.89 -6.69 -5.46
CA LEU A 77 1.94 -5.88 -6.23
C LEU A 77 2.63 -4.66 -6.83
N MET A 78 3.56 -4.07 -6.10
CA MET A 78 4.40 -2.96 -6.59
C MET A 78 5.86 -3.18 -6.22
N ILE A 79 6.74 -2.43 -6.90
CA ILE A 79 8.16 -2.30 -6.58
C ILE A 79 8.51 -0.82 -6.41
N VAL A 80 9.49 -0.52 -5.56
CA VAL A 80 9.98 0.86 -5.33
C VAL A 80 11.26 1.08 -6.11
N GLY A 81 11.42 2.28 -6.66
CA GLY A 81 12.59 2.68 -7.42
C GLY A 81 12.75 4.19 -7.49
N ASP A 82 13.78 4.60 -8.23
CA ASP A 82 14.03 5.99 -8.58
C ASP A 82 13.67 6.26 -10.04
N MET A 83 13.46 7.53 -10.35
CA MET A 83 13.43 8.01 -11.73
C MET A 83 14.85 8.36 -12.15
N GLY A 84 15.46 7.48 -12.93
CA GLY A 84 16.82 7.63 -13.44
C GLY A 84 16.86 7.96 -14.94
N ASP A 85 18.07 7.91 -15.49
CA ASP A 85 18.34 8.27 -16.90
C ASP A 85 17.68 7.31 -17.89
N THR A 86 17.36 6.09 -17.44
CA THR A 86 16.76 5.03 -18.26
C THR A 86 15.26 4.85 -18.04
N GLY A 87 14.65 5.71 -17.20
CA GLY A 87 13.28 5.55 -16.72
C GLY A 87 13.25 5.07 -15.27
N PHE A 88 12.36 4.14 -14.95
CA PHE A 88 12.23 3.59 -13.61
C PHE A 88 13.35 2.60 -13.30
N GLU A 89 14.09 2.88 -12.22
CA GLU A 89 15.22 2.10 -11.77
C GLU A 89 14.90 1.45 -10.41
N PRO A 90 14.56 0.14 -10.38
CA PRO A 90 14.11 -0.52 -9.16
C PRO A 90 15.23 -0.63 -8.14
N TRP A 91 14.87 -0.43 -6.87
CA TRP A 91 15.77 -0.70 -5.76
C TRP A 91 15.97 -2.21 -5.56
N THR A 92 17.18 -2.59 -5.14
CA THR A 92 17.58 -4.00 -4.94
C THR A 92 17.69 -4.40 -3.47
N SER A 93 17.33 -3.49 -2.56
CA SER A 93 17.30 -3.74 -1.11
C SER A 93 16.21 -4.73 -0.72
N SER A 94 16.29 -5.27 0.50
CA SER A 94 15.19 -6.08 1.05
C SER A 94 13.91 -5.24 1.19
N ILE A 95 12.76 -5.91 1.33
CA ILE A 95 11.48 -5.23 1.54
C ILE A 95 11.53 -4.44 2.85
N GLU A 96 12.05 -5.03 3.91
CA GLU A 96 12.20 -4.40 5.22
C GLU A 96 13.07 -3.14 5.13
N ASP A 97 14.26 -3.23 4.53
CA ASP A 97 15.15 -2.09 4.35
C ASP A 97 14.51 -0.99 3.48
N THR A 98 13.74 -1.38 2.46
CA THR A 98 13.02 -0.46 1.58
C THR A 98 11.95 0.31 2.35
N VAL A 99 11.12 -0.39 3.13
CA VAL A 99 10.07 0.24 3.96
C VAL A 99 10.70 1.18 4.98
N GLU A 100 11.75 0.72 5.69
CA GLU A 100 12.45 1.55 6.67
C GLU A 100 13.05 2.81 6.04
N ARG A 101 13.70 2.69 4.87
CA ARG A 101 14.22 3.83 4.11
C ARG A 101 13.11 4.83 3.76
N VAL A 102 12.01 4.37 3.14
CA VAL A 102 10.93 5.26 2.71
C VAL A 102 10.31 6.00 3.89
N ILE A 103 10.05 5.32 5.02
CA ILE A 103 9.49 5.96 6.22
C ILE A 103 10.45 7.01 6.78
N ARG A 104 11.74 6.67 6.89
CA ARG A 104 12.76 7.60 7.38
C ARG A 104 12.80 8.85 6.49
N ASP A 105 12.80 8.66 5.18
CA ASP A 105 12.93 9.74 4.21
C ASP A 105 11.66 10.62 4.18
N CYS A 106 10.47 10.02 4.26
CA CYS A 106 9.21 10.77 4.39
C CYS A 106 9.17 11.59 5.67
N LYS A 107 9.59 11.03 6.81
CA LYS A 107 9.69 11.77 8.08
C LYS A 107 10.68 12.93 8.02
N ALA A 108 11.77 12.80 7.26
CA ALA A 108 12.77 13.85 7.13
C ALA A 108 12.26 15.09 6.36
N VAL A 109 11.16 14.94 5.62
CA VAL A 109 10.50 16.02 4.86
C VAL A 109 9.08 16.29 5.36
N ASP A 110 8.79 15.95 6.62
CA ASP A 110 7.47 16.14 7.25
C ASP A 110 6.32 15.58 6.41
N TRP A 111 6.50 14.38 5.84
CA TRP A 111 5.52 13.68 4.99
C TRP A 111 5.05 14.45 3.74
N SER A 112 5.80 15.49 3.33
CA SER A 112 5.51 16.31 2.16
C SER A 112 6.64 16.26 1.11
N PRO A 113 6.85 15.12 0.42
CA PRO A 113 7.97 14.93 -0.50
C PRO A 113 7.90 15.76 -1.78
N GLN A 114 6.72 16.25 -2.20
CA GLN A 114 6.55 17.13 -3.37
C GLN A 114 7.10 16.51 -4.66
N GLY A 115 6.84 15.22 -4.88
CA GLY A 115 7.30 14.48 -6.07
C GLY A 115 8.75 14.01 -6.01
N SER A 116 9.35 13.98 -4.82
CA SER A 116 10.71 13.50 -4.59
C SER A 116 10.74 12.14 -3.84
N LEU A 117 11.91 11.74 -3.36
CA LEU A 117 12.21 10.51 -2.60
C LEU A 117 12.20 9.21 -3.39
N CYS A 118 11.05 8.77 -3.91
CA CYS A 118 10.93 7.52 -4.65
C CYS A 118 9.61 7.41 -5.43
N TRP A 119 9.56 6.40 -6.29
CA TRP A 119 8.43 6.06 -7.13
C TRP A 119 8.07 4.59 -6.94
N LEU A 120 6.81 4.26 -7.17
CA LEU A 120 6.27 2.91 -7.15
C LEU A 120 5.83 2.54 -8.56
N SER A 121 6.19 1.34 -9.00
CA SER A 121 5.68 0.76 -10.24
C SER A 121 4.85 -0.47 -9.91
N ASN A 122 3.69 -0.60 -10.53
CA ASN A 122 2.97 -1.88 -10.51
C ASN A 122 3.87 -2.98 -11.08
N THR A 123 3.70 -4.18 -10.55
CA THR A 123 4.13 -5.41 -11.21
C THR A 123 2.98 -5.95 -12.06
N PRO A 124 3.20 -6.97 -12.91
CA PRO A 124 2.10 -7.64 -13.59
C PRO A 124 1.00 -8.19 -12.64
N LYS A 125 1.38 -8.56 -11.40
CA LYS A 125 0.41 -8.97 -10.37
C LYS A 125 -0.38 -7.76 -9.84
N GLY A 126 0.27 -6.61 -9.69
CA GLY A 126 -0.38 -5.34 -9.33
C GLY A 126 -1.40 -4.90 -10.37
N ASP A 127 -1.02 -4.90 -11.65
CA ASP A 127 -1.92 -4.53 -12.76
C ASP A 127 -3.16 -5.44 -12.80
N GLN A 128 -2.95 -6.76 -12.67
CA GLN A 128 -4.05 -7.72 -12.61
C GLN A 128 -4.98 -7.46 -11.41
N ARG A 129 -4.43 -7.01 -10.28
CA ARG A 129 -5.19 -6.76 -9.06
C ARG A 129 -6.02 -5.48 -9.10
N ALA A 130 -5.63 -4.51 -9.95
CA ALA A 130 -6.32 -3.24 -10.14
C ALA A 130 -7.55 -3.32 -11.05
N GLN A 131 -7.62 -4.35 -11.92
CA GLN A 131 -8.72 -4.61 -12.86
C GLN A 131 -9.89 -5.36 -12.21
#